data_AF-A0A935FDB9-F1
#
_entry.id   AF-A0A935FDB9-F1
#
_cell.length_a   1.000
_cell.length_b   1.000
_cell.length_c   1.000
_cell.angle_alpha   90.00
_cell.angle_beta   90.00
_cell.angle_gamma   90.00
#
_symmetry.space_group_name_H-M   'P 1'
#
loop_
_entity.id
_entity.type
_entity.pdbx_description
1 polymer ?
#
loop_
_entity_poly.entity_id
_entity_poly.type
_entity_poly.pdbx_seq_one_letter_code
_entity_poly.pdbx_strand_id
1 'polypeptide(L)'
;MKKLFVLLILSVPVLVSAQSVAINTDNSQPDATAILDIKSNNKGLLIPRMTTGERTGIVSPAIGLTVFDSDTYSFWTYRGDIMGGWVETLHSLDKHWNRTGFNIYTTNGSGNVGIGTSTPTEKLTINATDPAISFLNAGTAKGFLRTSGNDISLGTYNANATGTLAFNTRDIGRMFITSAGDIGIGISNPVGRLQIGTGDDASATSHGYLMMGPANGENLVLDNNEILARNNGVVSTLFLARDGSKVQLGNGAEGTGTKLHITSGSDVGLPDNQSGYLMMGSQAGVNMVLDNNELQVRNNGAATHLYLQNGGGNVFIGDATNFTSAHRLGVDGNTVITGNLRVGTTVTPSGYKLAVDGKAICTELLVRLVPNWPDYVFNKTYKLPGLQEVENFINKHNHLPGIPSAKDIEATGLNIGEMQKLQMEKIEELTLYIIELKKEIEKLKAKQ
;
A
#
# COMPACT_ATOMS: atom_id res chain seq x y z
N MET A 1 -111.37 -93.56 11.67
CA MET A 1 -112.20 -92.47 11.10
C MET A 1 -111.70 -91.13 11.65
N LYS A 2 -111.58 -90.14 10.75
CA LYS A 2 -111.40 -88.68 10.95
C LYS A 2 -110.00 -88.14 11.29
N LYS A 3 -109.70 -87.06 10.56
CA LYS A 3 -108.44 -86.36 10.29
C LYS A 3 -108.04 -85.44 11.46
N LEU A 4 -106.74 -85.17 11.62
CA LEU A 4 -106.28 -83.90 12.18
C LEU A 4 -104.98 -83.45 11.50
N PHE A 5 -105.08 -82.33 10.78
CA PHE A 5 -104.00 -81.61 10.13
C PHE A 5 -103.30 -80.76 11.22
N VAL A 6 -101.99 -80.90 11.40
CA VAL A 6 -101.21 -80.00 12.26
C VAL A 6 -100.20 -79.27 11.38
N LEU A 7 -100.42 -77.97 11.25
CA LEU A 7 -99.60 -77.00 10.53
C LEU A 7 -98.44 -76.58 11.45
N LEU A 8 -97.20 -76.90 11.08
CA LEU A 8 -95.99 -76.49 11.80
C LEU A 8 -95.41 -75.24 11.12
N ILE A 9 -95.68 -74.06 11.67
CA ILE A 9 -95.04 -72.80 11.25
C ILE A 9 -93.77 -72.62 12.09
N LEU A 10 -92.60 -72.80 11.47
CA LEU A 10 -91.30 -72.44 12.04
C LEU A 10 -91.17 -70.91 12.05
N SER A 11 -91.09 -70.31 13.23
CA SER A 11 -90.69 -68.92 13.43
C SER A 11 -89.16 -68.81 13.41
N VAL A 12 -88.58 -68.32 12.31
CA VAL A 12 -87.19 -67.88 12.23
C VAL A 12 -87.14 -66.38 12.55
N PRO A 13 -86.39 -65.92 13.58
CA PRO A 13 -86.15 -64.50 13.76
C PRO A 13 -85.18 -64.00 12.68
N VAL A 14 -85.67 -63.24 11.71
CA VAL A 14 -84.82 -62.47 10.80
C VAL A 14 -84.33 -61.25 11.57
N LEU A 15 -83.05 -61.25 11.94
CA LEU A 15 -82.34 -60.04 12.36
C LEU A 15 -82.20 -59.14 11.13
N VAL A 16 -83.11 -58.17 10.98
CA VAL A 16 -82.94 -57.10 9.99
C VAL A 16 -81.93 -56.11 10.58
N SER A 17 -80.67 -56.23 10.19
CA SER A 17 -79.69 -55.17 10.43
C SER A 17 -80.15 -53.94 9.65
N ALA A 18 -80.44 -52.85 10.34
CA ALA A 18 -80.67 -51.56 9.70
C ALA A 18 -79.42 -51.20 8.88
N GLN A 19 -79.58 -51.05 7.57
CA GLN A 19 -78.51 -50.62 6.67
C GLN A 19 -78.72 -49.15 6.33
N SER A 20 -77.62 -48.47 6.00
CA SER A 20 -77.52 -47.06 5.63
C SER A 20 -78.64 -46.56 4.71
N VAL A 21 -78.94 -45.26 4.79
CA VAL A 21 -79.98 -44.62 3.96
C VAL A 21 -79.36 -44.11 2.67
N ALA A 22 -79.84 -44.59 1.53
CA ALA A 22 -79.55 -43.99 0.23
C ALA A 22 -80.70 -43.10 -0.23
N ILE A 23 -80.40 -41.88 -0.67
CA ILE A 23 -81.32 -40.98 -1.35
C ILE A 23 -80.78 -40.75 -2.76
N ASN A 24 -81.28 -41.54 -3.71
CA ASN A 24 -80.90 -41.48 -5.12
C ASN A 24 -82.08 -41.87 -6.02
N THR A 25 -81.91 -41.75 -7.33
CA THR A 25 -82.93 -42.13 -8.34
C THR A 25 -82.52 -43.34 -9.16
N ASP A 26 -81.36 -43.94 -8.91
CA ASP A 26 -80.77 -45.03 -9.68
C ASP A 26 -80.74 -46.37 -8.92
N ASN A 27 -81.29 -46.40 -7.70
CA ASN A 27 -81.31 -47.54 -6.79
C ASN A 27 -79.91 -48.09 -6.46
N SER A 28 -78.86 -47.27 -6.60
CA SER A 28 -77.54 -47.66 -6.12
C SER A 28 -77.57 -47.89 -4.61
N GLN A 29 -76.87 -48.93 -4.14
CA GLN A 29 -76.69 -49.16 -2.71
C GLN A 29 -75.88 -48.00 -2.11
N PRO A 30 -76.19 -47.56 -0.88
CA PRO A 30 -75.39 -46.57 -0.19
C PRO A 30 -73.96 -47.09 0.01
N ASP A 31 -72.97 -46.19 -0.09
CA ASP A 31 -71.58 -46.53 0.21
C ASP A 31 -71.47 -47.19 1.61
N ALA A 32 -70.67 -48.25 1.71
CA ALA A 32 -70.52 -49.03 2.94
C ALA A 32 -69.99 -48.21 4.14
N THR A 33 -69.39 -47.05 3.88
CA THR A 33 -68.87 -46.13 4.91
C THR A 33 -69.84 -44.99 5.28
N ALA A 34 -70.93 -44.80 4.52
CA ALA A 34 -71.89 -43.72 4.74
C ALA A 34 -73.11 -44.24 5.50
N ILE A 35 -73.58 -43.50 6.51
CA ILE A 35 -74.91 -43.72 7.12
C ILE A 35 -76.03 -43.08 6.28
N LEU A 36 -75.70 -41.99 5.57
CA LEU A 36 -76.55 -41.31 4.60
C LEU A 36 -75.75 -41.05 3.33
N ASP A 37 -76.16 -41.64 2.22
CA ASP A 37 -75.59 -41.44 0.88
C ASP A 37 -76.61 -40.70 0.01
N ILE A 38 -76.22 -39.56 -0.55
CA ILE A 38 -77.09 -38.74 -1.42
C ILE A 38 -76.43 -38.63 -2.79
N LYS A 39 -77.07 -39.20 -3.80
CA LYS A 39 -76.59 -39.17 -5.18
C LYS A 39 -77.62 -38.52 -6.09
N SER A 40 -77.24 -37.40 -6.71
CA SER A 40 -78.04 -36.72 -7.72
C SER A 40 -77.14 -36.00 -8.73
N ASN A 41 -77.58 -35.97 -9.99
CA ASN A 41 -76.87 -35.27 -11.06
C ASN A 41 -77.35 -33.82 -11.26
N ASN A 42 -78.41 -33.41 -10.57
CA ASN A 42 -79.04 -32.08 -10.75
C ASN A 42 -79.72 -31.51 -9.49
N LYS A 43 -79.61 -32.18 -8.33
CA LYS A 43 -80.06 -31.70 -7.02
C LYS A 43 -78.91 -31.78 -6.02
N GLY A 44 -78.97 -30.98 -4.96
CA GLY A 44 -77.98 -30.99 -3.87
C GLY A 44 -78.64 -31.11 -2.50
N LEU A 45 -77.83 -31.03 -1.45
CA LEU A 45 -78.30 -30.99 -0.06
C LEU A 45 -78.36 -29.54 0.42
N LEU A 46 -79.56 -29.06 0.79
CA LEU A 46 -79.70 -27.84 1.57
C LEU A 46 -79.56 -28.18 3.05
N ILE A 47 -78.41 -27.86 3.62
CA ILE A 47 -78.22 -27.87 5.07
C ILE A 47 -78.91 -26.66 5.72
N PRO A 48 -79.14 -26.63 7.04
CA PRO A 48 -79.75 -25.49 7.71
C PRO A 48 -79.03 -24.17 7.35
N ARG A 49 -79.81 -23.21 6.84
CA ARG A 49 -79.35 -21.87 6.49
C ARG A 49 -79.79 -20.90 7.57
N MET A 50 -78.89 -20.07 8.05
CA MET A 50 -79.16 -19.14 9.15
C MET A 50 -78.19 -17.96 9.10
N THR A 51 -78.53 -16.84 9.73
CA THR A 51 -77.64 -15.69 9.92
C THR A 51 -76.51 -16.00 10.90
N THR A 52 -75.48 -15.16 10.95
CA THR A 52 -74.39 -15.27 11.94
C THR A 52 -74.94 -15.18 13.37
N GLY A 53 -75.93 -14.31 13.60
CA GLY A 53 -76.61 -14.19 14.89
C GLY A 53 -77.33 -15.47 15.30
N GLU A 54 -78.07 -16.09 14.37
CA GLU A 54 -78.78 -17.35 14.62
C GLU A 54 -77.82 -18.52 14.84
N ARG A 55 -76.73 -18.64 14.07
CA ARG A 55 -75.71 -19.68 14.26
C ARG A 55 -75.05 -19.58 15.62
N THR A 56 -74.57 -18.39 15.98
CA THR A 56 -73.88 -18.16 17.26
C THR A 56 -74.84 -18.24 18.44
N GLY A 57 -76.14 -18.06 18.22
CA GLY A 57 -77.21 -18.24 19.20
C GLY A 57 -77.64 -19.69 19.45
N ILE A 58 -77.12 -20.69 18.72
CA ILE A 58 -77.41 -22.10 19.00
C ILE A 58 -76.82 -22.46 20.38
N VAL A 59 -77.69 -22.85 21.31
CA VAL A 59 -77.30 -23.29 22.66
C VAL A 59 -76.82 -24.74 22.60
N SER A 60 -75.61 -25.01 23.13
CA SER A 60 -75.01 -26.35 23.20
C SER A 60 -74.98 -27.10 21.85
N PRO A 61 -74.43 -26.52 20.77
CA PRO A 61 -74.34 -27.19 19.46
C PRO A 61 -73.50 -28.47 19.57
N ALA A 62 -73.92 -29.52 18.84
CA ALA A 62 -73.18 -30.77 18.78
C ALA A 62 -71.90 -30.64 17.96
N ILE A 63 -70.85 -31.35 18.35
CA ILE A 63 -69.61 -31.47 17.56
C ILE A 63 -69.94 -32.04 16.17
N GLY A 64 -69.46 -31.39 15.12
CA GLY A 64 -69.74 -31.73 13.72
C GLY A 64 -71.00 -31.08 13.14
N LEU A 65 -71.78 -30.33 13.94
CA LEU A 65 -72.96 -29.62 13.45
C LEU A 65 -72.55 -28.64 12.34
N THR A 66 -73.08 -28.83 11.14
CA THR A 66 -72.74 -28.03 9.95
C THR A 66 -73.94 -27.22 9.49
N VAL A 67 -73.73 -25.92 9.30
CA VAL A 67 -74.75 -24.96 8.84
C VAL A 67 -74.18 -24.10 7.72
N PHE A 68 -75.07 -23.51 6.93
CA PHE A 68 -74.70 -22.47 5.97
C PHE A 68 -75.06 -21.10 6.58
N ASP A 69 -74.06 -20.25 6.78
CA ASP A 69 -74.26 -18.90 7.28
C ASP A 69 -74.57 -17.96 6.11
N SER A 70 -75.74 -17.31 6.13
CA SER A 70 -76.20 -16.42 5.08
C SER A 70 -75.60 -15.02 5.12
N ASP A 71 -75.00 -14.60 6.25
CA ASP A 71 -74.33 -13.30 6.36
C ASP A 71 -72.90 -13.39 5.81
N THR A 72 -72.21 -14.52 6.04
CA THR A 72 -70.86 -14.78 5.51
C THR A 72 -70.86 -15.54 4.18
N TYR A 73 -72.04 -16.04 3.74
CA TYR A 73 -72.21 -16.87 2.55
C TYR A 73 -71.30 -18.10 2.51
N SER A 74 -71.11 -18.76 3.66
CA SER A 74 -70.15 -19.86 3.81
C SER A 74 -70.65 -20.98 4.73
N PHE A 75 -70.01 -22.14 4.61
CA PHE A 75 -70.27 -23.28 5.46
C PHE A 75 -69.50 -23.15 6.78
N TRP A 76 -70.18 -23.46 7.89
CA TRP A 76 -69.61 -23.45 9.23
C TRP A 76 -69.89 -24.76 9.94
N THR A 77 -68.88 -25.29 10.61
CA THR A 77 -68.99 -26.51 11.40
C THR A 77 -68.60 -26.23 12.84
N TYR A 78 -69.44 -26.62 13.78
CA TYR A 78 -69.11 -26.54 15.20
C TYR A 78 -68.14 -27.65 15.56
N ARG A 79 -66.94 -27.31 16.04
CA ARG A 79 -65.92 -28.31 16.39
C ARG A 79 -65.98 -28.79 17.83
N GLY A 80 -66.40 -27.91 18.75
CA GLY A 80 -66.47 -28.20 20.20
C GLY A 80 -65.20 -28.84 20.78
N ASP A 81 -64.03 -28.62 20.16
CA ASP A 81 -62.71 -29.02 20.64
C ASP A 81 -62.17 -27.95 21.60
N ILE A 82 -60.87 -28.01 21.96
CA ILE A 82 -60.22 -27.10 22.92
C ILE A 82 -60.35 -25.61 22.54
N MET A 83 -60.66 -25.29 21.28
CA MET A 83 -60.90 -23.91 20.82
C MET A 83 -62.38 -23.49 20.84
N GLY A 84 -63.30 -24.39 21.20
CA GLY A 84 -64.64 -24.08 21.73
C GLY A 84 -65.61 -23.34 20.81
N GLY A 85 -65.43 -23.38 19.48
CA GLY A 85 -66.16 -22.48 18.58
C GLY A 85 -66.68 -23.07 17.28
N TRP A 86 -67.51 -22.25 16.61
CA TRP A 86 -67.86 -22.39 15.20
C TRP A 86 -66.63 -22.12 14.34
N VAL A 87 -66.32 -23.02 13.42
CA VAL A 87 -65.22 -22.87 12.47
C VAL A 87 -65.76 -22.84 11.06
N GLU A 88 -65.32 -21.84 10.30
CA GLU A 88 -65.64 -21.71 8.89
C GLU A 88 -64.88 -22.77 8.09
N THR A 89 -65.58 -23.54 7.27
CA THR A 89 -64.99 -24.63 6.49
C THR A 89 -64.63 -24.19 5.06
N LEU A 90 -65.13 -23.03 4.61
CA LEU A 90 -64.87 -22.44 3.30
C LEU A 90 -64.96 -20.90 3.39
N HIS A 91 -63.84 -20.18 3.57
CA HIS A 91 -63.81 -18.70 3.54
C HIS A 91 -63.17 -18.15 2.27
N SER A 92 -63.66 -17.02 1.77
CA SER A 92 -63.10 -16.27 0.65
C SER A 92 -62.57 -14.88 1.00
N LEU A 93 -62.65 -14.39 2.25
CA LEU A 93 -62.50 -12.96 2.54
C LEU A 93 -61.77 -12.59 3.87
N ASP A 94 -60.60 -13.17 4.21
CA ASP A 94 -59.69 -12.49 5.18
C ASP A 94 -58.17 -12.81 5.04
N LYS A 95 -57.50 -11.89 4.34
CA LYS A 95 -56.45 -10.97 4.85
C LYS A 95 -55.02 -11.37 5.24
N HIS A 96 -54.53 -12.55 4.90
CA HIS A 96 -53.08 -12.65 4.58
C HIS A 96 -52.77 -13.50 3.34
N TRP A 97 -53.71 -14.35 2.91
CA TRP A 97 -53.53 -15.23 1.76
C TRP A 97 -54.80 -15.22 0.91
N ASN A 98 -54.90 -14.27 -0.02
CA ASN A 98 -56.06 -14.16 -0.92
C ASN A 98 -55.86 -15.09 -2.12
N ARG A 99 -56.77 -16.07 -2.30
CA ARG A 99 -56.81 -16.95 -3.49
C ARG A 99 -57.53 -16.22 -4.63
N THR A 100 -56.88 -15.24 -5.24
CA THR A 100 -57.20 -14.84 -6.62
C THR A 100 -56.19 -15.53 -7.54
N GLY A 101 -56.58 -16.69 -8.10
CA GLY A 101 -55.66 -17.61 -8.75
C GLY A 101 -54.94 -18.55 -7.76
N PHE A 102 -53.73 -19.03 -8.12
CA PHE A 102 -53.00 -20.11 -7.43
C PHE A 102 -51.70 -19.66 -6.69
N ASN A 103 -51.75 -18.66 -5.80
CA ASN A 103 -50.52 -18.05 -5.27
C ASN A 103 -50.01 -18.57 -3.90
N ILE A 104 -50.42 -19.77 -3.50
CA ILE A 104 -49.54 -20.69 -2.75
C ILE A 104 -49.80 -22.06 -3.33
N TYR A 105 -49.02 -22.45 -4.33
CA TYR A 105 -48.95 -23.85 -4.69
C TYR A 105 -48.20 -24.61 -3.61
N THR A 106 -48.73 -25.76 -3.23
CA THR A 106 -47.92 -26.97 -3.13
C THR A 106 -48.21 -27.71 -4.44
N THR A 107 -47.49 -27.41 -5.53
CA THR A 107 -47.75 -28.06 -6.82
C THR A 107 -47.48 -29.55 -6.67
N ASN A 108 -48.54 -30.36 -6.80
CA ASN A 108 -48.48 -31.78 -7.20
C ASN A 108 -47.40 -32.63 -6.52
N GLY A 109 -47.49 -32.82 -5.20
CA GLY A 109 -46.65 -33.80 -4.48
C GLY A 109 -45.15 -33.47 -4.39
N SER A 110 -44.68 -32.39 -5.02
CA SER A 110 -43.27 -31.97 -5.04
C SER A 110 -42.87 -31.02 -3.91
N GLY A 111 -43.84 -30.33 -3.29
CA GLY A 111 -43.64 -29.44 -2.14
C GLY A 111 -43.02 -28.07 -2.46
N ASN A 112 -43.10 -27.59 -3.70
CA ASN A 112 -42.60 -26.26 -4.11
C ASN A 112 -43.67 -25.17 -3.90
N VAL A 113 -43.23 -23.95 -3.54
CA VAL A 113 -44.06 -22.76 -3.29
C VAL A 113 -43.77 -21.66 -4.31
N GLY A 114 -44.81 -21.16 -4.98
CA GLY A 114 -44.74 -20.02 -5.90
C GLY A 114 -45.51 -18.81 -5.37
N ILE A 115 -44.87 -17.64 -5.36
CA ILE A 115 -45.47 -16.33 -5.03
C ILE A 115 -45.47 -15.50 -6.32
N GLY A 116 -46.65 -15.16 -6.84
CA GLY A 116 -46.79 -14.46 -8.13
C GLY A 116 -46.52 -15.33 -9.36
N THR A 117 -46.41 -16.65 -9.19
CA THR A 117 -46.28 -17.63 -10.29
C THR A 117 -46.97 -18.95 -9.95
N SER A 118 -47.61 -19.56 -10.95
CA SER A 118 -48.28 -20.85 -10.85
C SER A 118 -47.36 -22.05 -11.17
N THR A 119 -46.15 -21.80 -11.66
CA THR A 119 -45.22 -22.84 -12.12
C THR A 119 -43.83 -22.65 -11.51
N PRO A 120 -43.68 -22.77 -10.18
CA PRO A 120 -42.37 -22.62 -9.53
C PRO A 120 -41.42 -23.75 -9.95
N THR A 121 -40.25 -23.41 -10.48
CA THR A 121 -39.19 -24.38 -10.85
C THR A 121 -38.30 -24.76 -9.68
N GLU A 122 -38.32 -23.96 -8.60
CA GLU A 122 -37.55 -24.16 -7.38
C GLU A 122 -38.45 -24.29 -6.16
N LYS A 123 -37.87 -24.68 -5.01
CA LYS A 123 -38.63 -24.85 -3.75
C LYS A 123 -39.40 -23.61 -3.34
N LEU A 124 -38.83 -22.43 -3.58
CA LEU A 124 -39.50 -21.14 -3.44
C LEU A 124 -39.21 -20.31 -4.69
N THR A 125 -40.25 -19.85 -5.38
CA THR A 125 -40.13 -18.94 -6.53
C THR A 125 -40.98 -17.70 -6.27
N ILE A 126 -40.39 -16.51 -6.43
CA ILE A 126 -41.08 -15.22 -6.30
C ILE A 126 -41.00 -14.51 -7.65
N ASN A 127 -42.13 -14.29 -8.30
CA ASN A 127 -42.21 -13.64 -9.60
C ASN A 127 -43.05 -12.35 -9.48
N ALA A 128 -42.37 -11.21 -9.55
CA ALA A 128 -42.96 -9.88 -9.51
C ALA A 128 -42.00 -8.88 -10.21
N THR A 129 -42.39 -7.62 -10.34
CA THR A 129 -41.42 -6.54 -10.61
C THR A 129 -40.65 -6.25 -9.32
N ASP A 130 -39.33 -6.35 -9.36
CA ASP A 130 -38.43 -6.14 -8.20
C ASP A 130 -38.81 -6.90 -6.92
N PRO A 131 -38.98 -8.24 -6.98
CA PRO A 131 -39.38 -9.06 -5.83
C PRO A 131 -38.42 -8.89 -4.65
N ALA A 132 -38.98 -8.91 -3.44
CA ALA A 132 -38.23 -8.82 -2.19
C ALA A 132 -38.76 -9.77 -1.13
N ILE A 133 -37.85 -10.33 -0.33
CA ILE A 133 -38.12 -10.93 0.97
C ILE A 133 -37.79 -9.87 2.01
N SER A 134 -38.76 -9.47 2.83
CA SER A 134 -38.58 -8.46 3.88
C SER A 134 -38.61 -9.10 5.27
N PHE A 135 -37.65 -8.75 6.11
CA PHE A 135 -37.54 -9.21 7.49
C PHE A 135 -37.99 -8.09 8.42
N LEU A 136 -39.11 -8.29 9.11
CA LEU A 136 -39.67 -7.34 10.06
C LEU A 136 -39.37 -7.81 11.49
N ASN A 137 -39.09 -6.86 12.39
CA ASN A 137 -39.04 -7.10 13.84
C ASN A 137 -40.00 -6.12 14.52
N ALA A 138 -40.94 -6.64 15.31
CA ALA A 138 -42.01 -5.87 15.94
C ALA A 138 -42.73 -4.92 14.96
N GLY A 139 -43.08 -5.41 13.77
CA GLY A 139 -43.77 -4.64 12.72
C GLY A 139 -42.90 -3.65 11.95
N THR A 140 -41.63 -3.46 12.31
CA THR A 140 -40.70 -2.57 11.59
C THR A 140 -39.80 -3.36 10.66
N ALA A 141 -39.69 -2.96 9.39
CA ALA A 141 -38.78 -3.59 8.44
C ALA A 141 -37.31 -3.35 8.84
N LYS A 142 -36.53 -4.43 8.96
CA LYS A 142 -35.13 -4.40 9.41
C LYS A 142 -34.14 -4.80 8.33
N GLY A 143 -34.49 -5.75 7.45
CA GLY A 143 -33.63 -6.15 6.35
C GLY A 143 -34.38 -6.77 5.19
N PHE A 144 -33.67 -7.02 4.09
CA PHE A 144 -34.24 -7.55 2.86
C PHE A 144 -33.24 -8.36 2.03
N LEU A 145 -33.79 -9.25 1.18
CA LEU A 145 -33.16 -9.76 -0.03
C LEU A 145 -34.08 -9.41 -1.20
N ARG A 146 -33.62 -8.63 -2.18
CA ARG A 146 -34.46 -8.14 -3.28
C ARG A 146 -33.72 -8.13 -4.60
N THR A 147 -34.47 -8.05 -5.70
CA THR A 147 -33.93 -7.59 -6.98
C THR A 147 -34.30 -6.13 -7.23
N SER A 148 -33.51 -5.44 -8.06
CA SER A 148 -33.79 -4.09 -8.56
C SER A 148 -33.33 -4.05 -10.01
N GLY A 149 -34.27 -4.17 -10.94
CA GLY A 149 -33.94 -4.48 -12.34
C GLY A 149 -33.19 -5.81 -12.44
N ASN A 150 -31.95 -5.76 -12.92
CA ASN A 150 -31.09 -6.94 -13.08
C ASN A 150 -30.19 -7.22 -11.86
N ASP A 151 -30.13 -6.32 -10.88
CA ASP A 151 -29.24 -6.44 -9.73
C ASP A 151 -29.92 -7.15 -8.57
N ILE A 152 -29.16 -7.94 -7.81
CA ILE A 152 -29.58 -8.50 -6.53
C ILE A 152 -29.01 -7.64 -5.40
N SER A 153 -29.81 -7.39 -4.37
CA SER A 153 -29.42 -6.61 -3.19
C SER A 153 -29.80 -7.33 -1.91
N LEU A 154 -28.85 -7.44 -1.00
CA LEU A 154 -29.03 -7.87 0.40
C LEU A 154 -28.68 -6.69 1.28
N GLY A 155 -29.51 -6.36 2.27
CA GLY A 155 -29.22 -5.22 3.13
C GLY A 155 -30.20 -4.97 4.26
N THR A 156 -29.98 -3.86 4.96
CA THR A 156 -30.86 -3.33 6.00
C THR A 156 -31.68 -2.16 5.46
N TYR A 157 -32.89 -1.96 5.98
CA TYR A 157 -33.67 -0.77 5.68
C TYR A 157 -33.20 0.42 6.52
N ASN A 158 -33.47 1.65 6.06
CA ASN A 158 -33.22 2.87 6.85
C ASN A 158 -33.94 2.86 8.22
N ALA A 159 -35.08 2.17 8.33
CA ALA A 159 -35.79 1.94 9.61
C ALA A 159 -35.02 1.05 10.61
N ASN A 160 -33.85 0.54 10.21
CA ASN A 160 -32.88 -0.16 11.05
C ASN A 160 -31.68 0.76 11.35
N ALA A 161 -31.92 1.87 12.04
CA ALA A 161 -30.97 2.98 12.21
C ALA A 161 -29.58 2.58 12.77
N THR A 162 -29.52 1.56 13.63
CA THR A 162 -28.25 1.03 14.20
C THR A 162 -27.86 -0.31 13.58
N GLY A 163 -28.58 -0.76 12.57
CA GLY A 163 -28.50 -2.11 12.03
C GLY A 163 -27.22 -2.37 11.25
N THR A 164 -26.52 -3.43 11.61
CA THR A 164 -25.37 -3.96 10.87
C THR A 164 -25.82 -5.10 9.96
N LEU A 165 -25.31 -5.15 8.73
CA LEU A 165 -25.37 -6.38 7.93
C LEU A 165 -24.21 -7.27 8.34
N ALA A 166 -24.50 -8.43 8.94
CA ALA A 166 -23.49 -9.35 9.44
C ALA A 166 -23.50 -10.67 8.65
N PHE A 167 -22.32 -11.14 8.26
CA PHE A 167 -22.10 -12.47 7.69
C PHE A 167 -21.52 -13.37 8.78
N ASN A 168 -22.30 -14.37 9.18
CA ASN A 168 -21.97 -15.25 10.30
C ASN A 168 -21.60 -16.64 9.81
N THR A 169 -20.60 -17.27 10.44
CA THR A 169 -20.32 -18.70 10.30
C THR A 169 -20.25 -19.34 11.68
N ARG A 170 -21.02 -20.41 11.90
CA ARG A 170 -21.17 -21.06 13.22
C ARG A 170 -21.55 -20.05 14.31
N ASP A 171 -22.50 -19.16 14.01
CA ASP A 171 -22.99 -18.09 14.89
C ASP A 171 -21.93 -17.06 15.32
N ILE A 172 -20.78 -17.02 14.64
CA ILE A 172 -19.74 -16.03 14.83
C ILE A 172 -19.75 -15.08 13.63
N GLY A 173 -19.92 -13.78 13.88
CA GLY A 173 -19.83 -12.76 12.84
C GLY A 173 -18.41 -12.63 12.32
N ARG A 174 -18.24 -12.85 11.01
CA ARG A 174 -16.95 -12.81 10.31
C ARG A 174 -16.75 -11.52 9.54
N MET A 175 -17.83 -10.98 9.00
CA MET A 175 -17.83 -9.71 8.28
C MET A 175 -19.05 -8.89 8.69
N PHE A 176 -18.85 -7.59 8.86
CA PHE A 176 -19.87 -6.64 9.31
C PHE A 176 -19.84 -5.43 8.40
N ILE A 177 -21.01 -4.93 8.00
CA ILE A 177 -21.18 -3.63 7.35
C ILE A 177 -22.04 -2.76 8.25
N THR A 178 -21.45 -1.73 8.83
CA THR A 178 -22.12 -0.83 9.79
C THR A 178 -23.12 0.10 9.08
N SER A 179 -23.98 0.80 9.83
CA SER A 179 -24.87 1.81 9.26
C SER A 179 -24.13 3.02 8.67
N ALA A 180 -22.86 3.24 9.04
CA ALA A 180 -22.00 4.22 8.39
C ALA A 180 -21.47 3.73 7.02
N GLY A 181 -21.54 2.43 6.75
CA GLY A 181 -21.00 1.77 5.56
C GLY A 181 -19.57 1.25 5.72
N ASP A 182 -19.06 1.17 6.96
CA ASP A 182 -17.71 0.65 7.24
C ASP A 182 -17.75 -0.87 7.25
N ILE A 183 -16.75 -1.48 6.62
CA ILE A 183 -16.60 -2.94 6.52
C ILE A 183 -15.59 -3.41 7.55
N GLY A 184 -16.04 -4.25 8.47
CA GLY A 184 -15.18 -4.94 9.44
C GLY A 184 -15.04 -6.41 9.07
N ILE A 185 -13.82 -6.92 8.94
CA ILE A 185 -13.53 -8.37 8.82
C ILE A 185 -12.89 -8.83 10.13
N GLY A 186 -13.53 -9.77 10.83
CA GLY A 186 -13.13 -10.20 12.17
C GLY A 186 -13.37 -9.18 13.28
N ILE A 187 -14.02 -8.04 12.98
CA ILE A 187 -14.30 -6.94 13.92
C ILE A 187 -15.68 -6.34 13.65
N SER A 188 -16.50 -6.17 14.69
CA SER A 188 -17.89 -5.72 14.56
C SER A 188 -18.06 -4.19 14.54
N ASN A 189 -17.10 -3.44 15.08
CA ASN A 189 -17.12 -1.98 15.17
C ASN A 189 -15.88 -1.36 14.50
N PRO A 190 -15.75 -1.46 13.17
CA PRO A 190 -14.64 -0.86 12.45
C PRO A 190 -14.66 0.68 12.60
N VAL A 191 -13.48 1.29 12.74
CA VAL A 191 -13.30 2.76 12.83
C VAL A 191 -12.88 3.39 11.50
N GLY A 192 -12.77 2.60 10.44
CA GLY A 192 -12.45 3.04 9.09
C GLY A 192 -13.21 2.23 8.04
N ARG A 193 -13.18 2.71 6.78
CA ARG A 193 -13.96 2.15 5.66
C ARG A 193 -13.81 0.65 5.46
N LEU A 194 -12.59 0.15 5.62
CA LEU A 194 -12.29 -1.27 5.68
C LEU A 194 -11.30 -1.49 6.82
N GLN A 195 -11.66 -2.31 7.80
CA GLN A 195 -10.77 -2.70 8.88
C GLN A 195 -10.79 -4.22 9.03
N ILE A 196 -9.59 -4.81 9.03
CA ILE A 196 -9.38 -6.22 9.35
C ILE A 196 -8.87 -6.25 10.79
N GLY A 197 -9.68 -6.75 11.72
CA GLY A 197 -9.39 -6.63 13.15
C GLY A 197 -8.61 -7.79 13.76
N THR A 198 -8.49 -8.90 13.04
CA THR A 198 -7.78 -10.10 13.49
C THR A 198 -6.96 -10.66 12.34
N GLY A 199 -5.76 -11.13 12.65
CA GLY A 199 -4.91 -11.92 11.76
C GLY A 199 -3.71 -12.43 12.56
N ASP A 200 -2.96 -13.33 11.97
CA ASP A 200 -1.71 -13.81 12.55
C ASP A 200 -0.57 -12.86 12.16
N ASP A 201 0.60 -13.00 12.76
CA ASP A 201 1.82 -12.30 12.36
C ASP A 201 2.22 -12.68 10.93
N ALA A 202 2.64 -11.75 10.09
CA ALA A 202 3.12 -12.05 8.75
C ALA A 202 4.43 -12.84 8.84
N SER A 203 4.54 -13.96 8.13
CA SER A 203 5.81 -14.69 8.05
C SER A 203 5.88 -15.53 6.79
N ALA A 204 6.97 -16.28 6.63
CA ALA A 204 7.12 -17.28 5.59
C ALA A 204 5.91 -18.25 5.51
N THR A 205 5.34 -18.62 6.66
CA THR A 205 4.27 -19.63 6.79
C THR A 205 2.94 -19.08 7.31
N SER A 206 2.88 -17.81 7.68
CA SER A 206 1.69 -17.15 8.24
C SER A 206 1.30 -15.93 7.41
N HIS A 207 0.00 -15.63 7.35
CA HIS A 207 -0.58 -14.81 6.28
C HIS A 207 -1.04 -13.43 6.70
N GLY A 208 -0.64 -12.94 7.87
CA GLY A 208 -0.97 -11.59 8.27
C GLY A 208 -2.48 -11.38 8.43
N TYR A 209 -2.89 -10.14 8.21
CA TYR A 209 -4.27 -9.69 8.17
C TYR A 209 -4.80 -9.73 6.73
N LEU A 210 -3.93 -9.46 5.75
CA LEU A 210 -4.26 -9.47 4.33
C LEU A 210 -3.17 -10.17 3.52
N MET A 211 -3.60 -11.02 2.59
CA MET A 211 -2.75 -11.68 1.63
C MET A 211 -3.24 -11.44 0.20
N MET A 212 -2.33 -11.03 -0.69
CA MET A 212 -2.56 -10.80 -2.11
C MET A 212 -1.76 -11.80 -2.93
N GLY A 213 -2.43 -12.74 -3.57
CA GLY A 213 -1.81 -13.83 -4.36
C GLY A 213 -1.86 -15.19 -3.64
N PRO A 214 -1.45 -16.28 -4.31
CA PRO A 214 -1.50 -17.63 -3.75
C PRO A 214 -0.34 -17.94 -2.78
N ALA A 215 -0.58 -18.82 -1.80
CA ALA A 215 0.41 -19.14 -0.74
C ALA A 215 1.68 -19.82 -1.27
N ASN A 216 1.53 -20.58 -2.35
CA ASN A 216 2.58 -21.31 -3.04
C ASN A 216 3.13 -20.59 -4.28
N GLY A 217 2.96 -19.27 -4.38
CA GLY A 217 3.51 -18.45 -5.47
C GLY A 217 3.99 -17.09 -4.98
N GLU A 218 4.21 -16.15 -5.91
CA GLU A 218 4.47 -14.74 -5.57
C GLU A 218 3.24 -14.15 -4.88
N ASN A 219 3.42 -13.56 -3.70
CA ASN A 219 2.36 -12.89 -2.96
C ASN A 219 2.89 -11.75 -2.08
N LEU A 220 1.96 -10.93 -1.62
CA LEU A 220 2.19 -9.90 -0.61
C LEU A 220 1.33 -10.19 0.61
N VAL A 221 1.94 -10.12 1.79
CA VAL A 221 1.26 -10.27 3.07
C VAL A 221 1.43 -8.97 3.86
N LEU A 222 0.37 -8.54 4.54
CA LEU A 222 0.38 -7.37 5.42
C LEU A 222 -0.19 -7.74 6.79
N ASP A 223 0.45 -7.26 7.86
CA ASP A 223 -0.08 -7.25 9.22
C ASP A 223 -0.02 -5.83 9.81
N ASN A 224 -0.01 -5.70 11.15
CA ASN A 224 -0.02 -4.42 11.83
C ASN A 224 1.32 -3.65 11.82
N ASN A 225 2.44 -4.27 11.43
CA ASN A 225 3.77 -3.64 11.44
C ASN A 225 4.71 -4.10 10.32
N GLU A 226 4.30 -5.01 9.45
CA GLU A 226 5.10 -5.57 8.38
C GLU A 226 4.33 -5.63 7.05
N ILE A 227 5.09 -5.41 5.96
CA ILE A 227 4.69 -5.70 4.59
C ILE A 227 5.70 -6.71 4.05
N LEU A 228 5.26 -7.96 3.86
CA LEU A 228 6.12 -9.07 3.50
C LEU A 228 5.82 -9.57 2.08
N ALA A 229 6.76 -9.36 1.17
CA ALA A 229 6.74 -10.04 -0.13
C ALA A 229 7.28 -11.46 0.03
N ARG A 230 6.60 -12.44 -0.59
CA ARG A 230 7.01 -13.84 -0.58
C ARG A 230 6.92 -14.46 -1.96
N ASN A 231 7.68 -15.53 -2.16
CA ASN A 231 7.50 -16.44 -3.27
C ASN A 231 7.60 -17.89 -2.76
N ASN A 232 6.52 -18.66 -2.91
CA ASN A 232 6.45 -20.08 -2.51
C ASN A 232 6.84 -20.33 -1.04
N GLY A 233 6.27 -19.52 -0.14
CA GLY A 233 6.49 -19.67 1.31
C GLY A 233 7.87 -19.21 1.81
N VAL A 234 8.64 -18.47 1.02
CA VAL A 234 9.92 -17.87 1.42
C VAL A 234 9.87 -16.36 1.22
N VAL A 235 10.49 -15.60 2.12
CA VAL A 235 10.64 -14.14 1.99
C VAL A 235 11.34 -13.82 0.66
N SER A 236 10.77 -12.88 -0.10
CA SER A 236 11.27 -12.46 -1.39
C SER A 236 11.42 -10.94 -1.46
N THR A 237 12.08 -10.46 -2.51
CA THR A 237 12.17 -9.02 -2.78
C THR A 237 10.77 -8.43 -3.03
N LEU A 238 10.45 -7.33 -2.35
CA LEU A 238 9.31 -6.49 -2.69
C LEU A 238 9.66 -5.64 -3.91
N PHE A 239 9.06 -5.96 -5.06
CA PHE A 239 9.17 -5.12 -6.24
C PHE A 239 8.04 -4.08 -6.25
N LEU A 240 8.40 -2.80 -6.24
CA LEU A 240 7.48 -1.69 -6.49
C LEU A 240 7.67 -1.21 -7.93
N ALA A 241 6.59 -1.16 -8.72
CA ALA A 241 6.61 -0.74 -10.13
C ALA A 241 7.54 -1.57 -11.05
N ARG A 242 7.53 -2.91 -10.92
CA ARG A 242 8.42 -3.85 -11.66
C ARG A 242 8.41 -3.64 -13.18
N ASP A 243 7.23 -3.41 -13.76
CA ASP A 243 7.03 -3.29 -15.21
C ASP A 243 6.95 -1.82 -15.68
N GLY A 244 7.37 -0.88 -14.82
CA GLY A 244 7.26 0.57 -15.04
C GLY A 244 6.27 1.27 -14.10
N SER A 245 6.25 2.61 -14.17
CA SER A 245 5.66 3.60 -13.23
C SER A 245 6.64 4.17 -12.19
N LYS A 246 6.34 5.37 -11.68
CA LYS A 246 7.10 6.02 -10.60
C LYS A 246 6.57 5.52 -9.26
N VAL A 247 7.46 5.20 -8.32
CA VAL A 247 7.09 4.94 -6.92
C VAL A 247 7.29 6.25 -6.16
N GLN A 248 6.20 6.81 -5.62
CA GLN A 248 6.23 8.00 -4.76
C GLN A 248 5.99 7.59 -3.31
N LEU A 249 6.90 7.97 -2.42
CA LEU A 249 6.78 7.80 -0.98
C LEU A 249 6.67 9.20 -0.36
N GLY A 250 5.46 9.62 0.04
CA GLY A 250 5.18 10.91 0.68
C GLY A 250 4.03 11.73 0.07
N ASN A 251 3.54 12.73 0.82
CA ASN A 251 2.43 13.62 0.42
C ASN A 251 2.94 14.76 -0.48
N GLY A 252 3.22 14.46 -1.73
CA GLY A 252 3.52 15.45 -2.76
C GLY A 252 2.36 15.49 -3.76
N ALA A 253 1.52 16.53 -3.68
CA ALA A 253 0.69 16.90 -4.82
C ALA A 253 1.60 17.13 -6.04
N GLU A 254 1.17 16.66 -7.22
CA GLU A 254 1.92 16.79 -8.46
C GLU A 254 2.22 18.27 -8.76
N GLY A 255 3.41 18.74 -8.40
CA GLY A 255 3.82 20.11 -8.67
C GLY A 255 5.10 20.58 -7.96
N THR A 256 5.40 20.10 -6.75
CA THR A 256 6.56 20.62 -5.98
C THR A 256 7.26 19.60 -5.06
N GLY A 257 7.04 18.29 -5.25
CA GLY A 257 7.63 17.24 -4.40
C GLY A 257 8.89 16.57 -4.99
N THR A 258 9.88 16.29 -4.14
CA THR A 258 11.06 15.46 -4.49
C THR A 258 10.69 13.98 -4.55
N LYS A 259 11.34 13.22 -5.44
CA LYS A 259 11.03 11.79 -5.72
C LYS A 259 11.36 10.84 -4.56
N LEU A 260 12.25 11.23 -3.66
CA LEU A 260 12.50 10.60 -2.36
C LEU A 260 12.59 11.73 -1.34
N HIS A 261 11.62 11.82 -0.42
CA HIS A 261 11.61 12.82 0.65
C HIS A 261 11.71 12.10 1.98
N ILE A 262 12.86 12.22 2.62
CA ILE A 262 13.12 11.67 3.96
C ILE A 262 13.02 12.85 4.92
N THR A 263 11.89 12.96 5.62
CA THR A 263 11.53 14.09 6.48
C THR A 263 12.03 13.96 7.91
N SER A 264 12.54 12.78 8.28
CA SER A 264 12.99 12.48 9.63
C SER A 264 14.11 11.44 9.63
N GLY A 265 15.08 11.62 10.53
CA GLY A 265 16.13 10.68 10.90
C GLY A 265 16.95 11.28 12.03
N SER A 266 17.90 10.52 12.58
CA SER A 266 18.83 11.05 13.59
C SER A 266 19.97 11.79 12.89
N ASP A 267 20.70 12.66 13.61
CA ASP A 267 21.98 13.17 13.13
C ASP A 267 22.95 12.01 12.86
N VAL A 268 23.92 12.20 11.98
CA VAL A 268 25.05 11.29 11.74
C VAL A 268 25.97 11.35 12.95
N GLY A 269 25.82 10.39 13.88
CA GLY A 269 26.65 10.27 15.08
C GLY A 269 27.55 9.03 15.10
N LEU A 270 28.72 9.13 15.73
CA LEU A 270 29.54 7.99 16.17
C LEU A 270 29.29 7.75 17.67
N PRO A 271 29.20 6.48 18.15
CA PRO A 271 29.28 5.22 17.41
C PRO A 271 27.91 4.73 16.88
N ASP A 272 27.92 4.15 15.67
CA ASP A 272 27.04 3.22 14.92
C ASP A 272 25.50 3.23 15.09
N ASN A 273 24.93 3.83 16.12
CA ASN A 273 23.51 3.75 16.47
C ASN A 273 22.63 4.79 15.77
N GLN A 274 23.21 5.57 14.86
CA GLN A 274 22.58 6.73 14.23
C GLN A 274 22.86 6.72 12.73
N SER A 275 21.84 6.34 11.94
CA SER A 275 21.93 6.07 10.50
C SER A 275 21.53 7.25 9.62
N GLY A 276 21.52 8.47 10.16
CA GLY A 276 21.17 9.66 9.39
C GLY A 276 19.72 9.62 8.87
N TYR A 277 19.51 10.31 7.76
CA TYR A 277 18.30 10.25 6.94
C TYR A 277 18.40 9.11 5.92
N LEU A 278 19.56 8.93 5.29
CA LEU A 278 19.79 7.90 4.29
C LEU A 278 21.14 7.22 4.50
N MET A 279 21.13 5.88 4.47
CA MET A 279 22.33 5.07 4.53
C MET A 279 22.42 4.17 3.30
N MET A 280 23.55 4.23 2.60
CA MET A 280 23.88 3.38 1.46
C MET A 280 25.04 2.46 1.84
N GLY A 281 24.78 1.15 1.95
CA GLY A 281 25.76 0.15 2.36
C GLY A 281 25.40 -0.54 3.69
N SER A 282 26.25 -1.45 4.16
CA SER A 282 26.03 -2.20 5.40
C SER A 282 26.56 -1.46 6.63
N GLN A 283 25.86 -1.57 7.76
CA GLN A 283 26.28 -0.94 9.03
C GLN A 283 27.60 -1.51 9.54
N ALA A 284 27.78 -2.82 9.38
CA ALA A 284 29.02 -3.53 9.72
C ALA A 284 30.10 -3.45 8.62
N GLY A 285 29.89 -2.64 7.57
CA GLY A 285 30.80 -2.51 6.43
C GLY A 285 31.01 -1.06 6.01
N VAL A 286 31.43 -0.87 4.76
CA VAL A 286 31.51 0.47 4.17
C VAL A 286 30.10 0.98 3.88
N ASN A 287 29.80 2.17 4.38
CA ASN A 287 28.55 2.84 4.10
C ASN A 287 28.74 4.35 3.94
N MET A 288 27.80 4.98 3.24
CA MET A 288 27.67 6.41 3.12
C MET A 288 26.36 6.82 3.79
N VAL A 289 26.43 7.78 4.71
CA VAL A 289 25.30 8.26 5.50
C VAL A 289 25.10 9.75 5.25
N LEU A 290 23.85 10.16 5.06
CA LEU A 290 23.44 11.54 4.82
C LEU A 290 22.50 11.99 5.92
N ASP A 291 22.68 13.20 6.46
CA ASP A 291 21.68 13.90 7.27
C ASP A 291 21.47 15.35 6.76
N ASN A 292 20.99 16.25 7.64
CA ASN A 292 20.73 17.65 7.30
C ASN A 292 21.97 18.45 6.88
N ASN A 293 23.15 18.13 7.39
CA ASN A 293 24.34 18.99 7.27
C ASN A 293 25.65 18.22 7.02
N GLU A 294 25.62 16.89 7.03
CA GLU A 294 26.79 16.03 6.86
C GLU A 294 26.52 14.89 5.86
N LEU A 295 27.53 14.65 5.02
CA LEU A 295 27.70 13.42 4.24
C LEU A 295 28.92 12.69 4.82
N GLN A 296 28.71 11.58 5.53
CA GLN A 296 29.79 10.84 6.19
C GLN A 296 29.92 9.44 5.61
N VAL A 297 31.14 9.08 5.18
CA VAL A 297 31.47 7.70 4.82
C VAL A 297 32.08 7.02 6.02
N ARG A 298 31.63 5.80 6.32
CA ARG A 298 32.08 4.99 7.46
C ARG A 298 32.56 3.63 6.99
N ASN A 299 33.38 2.97 7.81
CA ASN A 299 33.68 1.56 7.69
C ASN A 299 33.70 0.94 9.09
N ASN A 300 32.80 -0.02 9.35
CA ASN A 300 32.67 -0.69 10.65
C ASN A 300 32.61 0.31 11.82
N GLY A 301 31.69 1.27 11.71
CA GLY A 301 31.43 2.21 12.79
C GLY A 301 32.41 3.40 12.93
N ALA A 302 33.48 3.46 12.14
CA ALA A 302 34.43 4.57 12.16
C ALA A 302 34.38 5.41 10.88
N ALA A 303 34.57 6.72 10.99
CA ALA A 303 34.71 7.60 9.83
C ALA A 303 35.86 7.15 8.92
N THR A 304 35.63 7.15 7.60
CA THR A 304 36.60 6.76 6.58
C THR A 304 36.52 7.68 5.36
N HIS A 305 37.38 7.44 4.38
CA HIS A 305 37.48 8.27 3.18
C HIS A 305 36.28 8.08 2.24
N LEU A 306 35.73 9.20 1.77
CA LEU A 306 34.90 9.24 0.58
C LEU A 306 35.80 9.20 -0.66
N TYR A 307 35.85 8.04 -1.32
CA TYR A 307 36.50 7.93 -2.63
C TYR A 307 35.53 8.34 -3.74
N LEU A 308 35.77 9.48 -4.37
CA LEU A 308 35.14 9.85 -5.63
C LEU A 308 36.08 9.41 -6.77
N GLN A 309 35.63 8.49 -7.63
CA GLN A 309 36.42 7.93 -8.75
C GLN A 309 37.68 7.12 -8.33
N ASN A 310 37.55 6.20 -7.37
CA ASN A 310 38.67 5.35 -6.91
C ASN A 310 39.38 4.58 -8.06
N GLY A 311 38.65 4.26 -9.13
CA GLY A 311 39.18 3.60 -10.34
C GLY A 311 39.70 4.54 -11.44
N GLY A 312 39.72 5.86 -11.21
CA GLY A 312 40.06 6.88 -12.20
C GLY A 312 38.84 7.55 -12.86
N GLY A 313 39.07 8.68 -13.55
CA GLY A 313 38.03 9.53 -14.16
C GLY A 313 38.01 10.96 -13.59
N ASN A 314 37.23 11.86 -14.21
CA ASN A 314 37.07 13.23 -13.71
C ASN A 314 35.89 13.29 -12.71
N VAL A 315 36.07 14.02 -11.62
CA VAL A 315 34.98 14.45 -10.72
C VAL A 315 34.62 15.88 -11.10
N PHE A 316 33.43 16.08 -11.67
CA PHE A 316 32.88 17.41 -11.89
C PHE A 316 31.92 17.76 -10.75
N ILE A 317 32.20 18.83 -10.03
CA ILE A 317 31.29 19.40 -9.02
C ILE A 317 30.72 20.69 -9.63
N GLY A 318 29.46 20.66 -10.09
CA GLY A 318 28.76 21.75 -10.81
C GLY A 318 28.12 21.34 -12.14
N ASP A 319 27.39 22.26 -12.81
CA ASP A 319 26.77 22.03 -14.13
C ASP A 319 27.84 21.97 -15.23
N ALA A 320 27.84 20.87 -15.99
CA ALA A 320 28.76 20.63 -17.10
C ALA A 320 28.49 21.53 -18.34
N THR A 321 27.35 22.23 -18.40
CA THR A 321 26.87 22.92 -19.61
C THR A 321 26.87 24.45 -19.55
N ASN A 322 26.92 25.08 -18.37
CA ASN A 322 26.93 26.54 -18.23
C ASN A 322 28.16 27.05 -17.45
N PHE A 323 29.14 27.59 -18.17
CA PHE A 323 30.39 28.17 -17.66
C PHE A 323 30.21 29.59 -17.08
N THR A 324 29.17 29.86 -16.28
CA THR A 324 28.85 31.23 -15.83
C THR A 324 29.06 31.49 -14.35
N SER A 325 29.50 30.50 -13.55
CA SER A 325 29.84 30.68 -12.13
C SER A 325 31.32 30.37 -11.88
N ALA A 326 32.05 31.33 -11.29
CA ALA A 326 33.51 31.45 -11.35
C ALA A 326 34.33 30.48 -10.47
N HIS A 327 33.71 29.56 -9.72
CA HIS A 327 34.46 28.61 -8.88
C HIS A 327 33.89 27.20 -8.97
N ARG A 328 34.76 26.21 -9.28
CA ARG A 328 34.42 24.77 -9.33
C ARG A 328 34.86 24.00 -8.09
N LEU A 329 35.74 24.59 -7.28
CA LEU A 329 36.14 24.12 -5.95
C LEU A 329 36.56 25.35 -5.13
N GLY A 330 35.72 25.78 -4.20
CA GLY A 330 36.07 26.77 -3.19
C GLY A 330 36.43 26.05 -1.89
N VAL A 331 37.62 26.30 -1.35
CA VAL A 331 38.02 25.81 -0.03
C VAL A 331 38.04 27.02 0.89
N ASP A 332 37.05 27.14 1.76
CA ASP A 332 37.02 28.16 2.82
C ASP A 332 37.85 27.68 4.03
N GLY A 333 39.17 27.63 3.83
CA GLY A 333 40.11 27.07 4.79
C GLY A 333 41.44 26.62 4.17
N ASN A 334 42.13 25.69 4.84
CA ASN A 334 43.41 25.17 4.38
C ASN A 334 43.22 24.07 3.34
N THR A 335 43.97 24.16 2.23
CA THR A 335 44.11 23.05 1.28
C THR A 335 45.46 22.38 1.49
N VAL A 336 45.49 21.08 1.75
CA VAL A 336 46.73 20.28 1.79
C VAL A 336 46.83 19.44 0.53
N ILE A 337 47.83 19.75 -0.31
CA ILE A 337 48.12 18.99 -1.54
C ILE A 337 49.43 18.25 -1.33
N THR A 338 49.36 16.94 -1.11
CA THR A 338 50.55 16.07 -0.95
C THR A 338 51.15 15.67 -2.31
N GLY A 339 50.33 15.68 -3.36
CA GLY A 339 50.73 15.51 -4.75
C GLY A 339 51.30 16.77 -5.38
N ASN A 340 51.43 16.76 -6.71
CA ASN A 340 51.84 17.96 -7.46
C ASN A 340 50.60 18.79 -7.82
N LEU A 341 50.63 20.10 -7.59
CA LEU A 341 49.61 21.03 -8.06
C LEU A 341 49.94 21.48 -9.49
N ARG A 342 49.01 21.22 -10.42
CA ARG A 342 49.05 21.68 -11.81
C ARG A 342 47.97 22.72 -12.02
N VAL A 343 48.33 23.85 -12.62
CA VAL A 343 47.42 24.92 -12.99
C VAL A 343 47.59 25.18 -14.48
N GLY A 344 46.54 24.96 -15.28
CA GLY A 344 46.59 25.16 -16.74
C GLY A 344 47.30 24.08 -17.55
N THR A 345 47.90 23.07 -16.93
CA THR A 345 48.69 22.02 -17.61
C THR A 345 48.32 20.60 -17.14
N THR A 346 48.54 19.62 -18.01
CA THR A 346 48.36 18.18 -17.70
C THR A 346 49.66 17.48 -17.31
N VAL A 347 50.82 18.15 -17.38
CA VAL A 347 52.14 17.57 -17.09
C VAL A 347 52.82 18.36 -15.97
N THR A 348 53.43 17.67 -15.00
CA THR A 348 54.36 18.31 -14.06
C THR A 348 55.78 17.98 -14.51
N PRO A 349 56.64 18.98 -14.78
CA PRO A 349 58.05 18.75 -15.02
C PRO A 349 58.71 18.03 -13.83
N SER A 350 59.66 17.13 -14.10
CA SER A 350 60.34 16.37 -13.05
C SER A 350 61.03 17.31 -12.05
N GLY A 351 60.89 17.03 -10.75
CA GLY A 351 61.48 17.84 -9.67
C GLY A 351 60.60 18.99 -9.16
N TYR A 352 59.46 19.30 -9.79
CA TYR A 352 58.59 20.40 -9.37
C TYR A 352 57.32 19.91 -8.66
N LYS A 353 56.86 20.68 -7.66
CA LYS A 353 55.60 20.42 -6.93
C LYS A 353 54.45 21.34 -7.34
N LEU A 354 54.76 22.51 -7.88
CA LEU A 354 53.80 23.46 -8.43
C LEU A 354 54.18 23.76 -9.89
N ALA A 355 53.29 23.50 -10.83
CA ALA A 355 53.44 23.85 -12.23
C ALA A 355 52.27 24.75 -12.68
N VAL A 356 52.58 25.94 -13.18
CA VAL A 356 51.61 26.92 -13.65
C VAL A 356 51.89 27.22 -15.11
N ASP A 357 50.97 26.80 -15.99
CA ASP A 357 50.94 27.24 -17.39
C ASP A 357 50.05 28.50 -17.47
N GLY A 358 50.71 29.65 -17.34
CA GLY A 358 50.06 30.95 -17.21
C GLY A 358 50.80 31.88 -16.25
N LYS A 359 50.12 32.95 -15.81
CA LYS A 359 50.67 33.93 -14.87
C LYS A 359 50.28 33.56 -13.44
N ALA A 360 51.25 33.59 -12.53
CA ALA A 360 51.01 33.53 -11.10
C ALA A 360 51.08 34.95 -10.50
N ILE A 361 50.21 35.25 -9.54
CA ILE A 361 50.27 36.47 -8.73
C ILE A 361 50.28 36.07 -7.25
N CYS A 362 51.13 36.72 -6.47
CA CYS A 362 51.20 36.56 -5.03
C CYS A 362 51.57 37.92 -4.41
N THR A 363 51.17 38.15 -3.17
CA THR A 363 51.59 39.34 -2.42
C THR A 363 53.07 39.24 -2.03
N GLU A 364 53.55 38.04 -1.72
CA GLU A 364 54.92 37.78 -1.32
C GLU A 364 55.36 36.38 -1.77
N LEU A 365 56.62 36.27 -2.22
CA LEU A 365 57.28 35.01 -2.54
C LEU A 365 58.58 34.87 -1.74
N LEU A 366 58.58 34.00 -0.73
CA LEU A 366 59.77 33.65 0.03
C LEU A 366 60.42 32.38 -0.53
N VAL A 367 61.62 32.51 -1.10
CA VAL A 367 62.42 31.36 -1.57
C VAL A 367 63.37 30.90 -0.46
N ARG A 368 62.94 29.91 0.34
CA ARG A 368 63.69 29.40 1.49
C ARG A 368 64.59 28.23 1.08
N LEU A 369 65.82 28.52 0.65
CA LEU A 369 67.05 27.69 0.68
C LEU A 369 68.01 28.15 -0.43
N VAL A 370 68.91 29.06 -0.08
CA VAL A 370 70.11 29.33 -0.89
C VAL A 370 71.32 29.11 0.02
N PRO A 371 71.92 27.90 0.06
CA PRO A 371 73.19 27.72 0.73
C PRO A 371 74.27 28.58 0.05
N ASN A 372 75.22 29.07 0.85
CA ASN A 372 76.33 29.92 0.42
C ASN A 372 75.86 31.27 -0.15
N TRP A 373 75.14 32.05 0.65
CA TRP A 373 74.85 33.45 0.28
C TRP A 373 76.16 34.23 0.04
N PRO A 374 76.22 35.17 -0.93
CA PRO A 374 77.49 35.67 -1.46
C PRO A 374 78.44 36.42 -0.53
N ASP A 375 78.10 36.66 0.74
CA ASP A 375 78.96 37.30 1.75
C ASP A 375 80.42 36.76 1.79
N TYR A 376 80.65 35.55 1.27
CA TYR A 376 81.99 35.00 1.08
C TYR A 376 82.90 35.86 0.18
N VAL A 377 82.35 36.70 -0.71
CA VAL A 377 83.11 37.61 -1.57
C VAL A 377 83.95 38.58 -0.73
N PHE A 378 83.45 38.97 0.45
CA PHE A 378 84.17 39.82 1.39
C PHE A 378 85.20 39.07 2.26
N ASN A 379 85.31 37.75 2.15
CA ASN A 379 86.31 37.00 2.88
C ASN A 379 87.72 37.30 2.34
N LYS A 380 88.71 37.42 3.22
CA LYS A 380 90.12 37.65 2.85
C LYS A 380 90.71 36.56 1.95
N THR A 381 90.15 35.34 1.99
CA THR A 381 90.59 34.23 1.13
C THR A 381 89.89 34.20 -0.23
N TYR A 382 88.89 35.06 -0.44
CA TYR A 382 88.21 35.16 -1.73
C TYR A 382 89.15 35.79 -2.76
N LYS A 383 89.24 35.16 -3.93
CA LYS A 383 90.06 35.64 -5.04
C LYS A 383 89.17 36.45 -5.97
N LEU A 384 89.17 37.76 -5.77
CA LEU A 384 88.53 38.69 -6.69
C LEU A 384 89.20 38.57 -8.07
N PRO A 385 88.44 38.27 -9.14
CA PRO A 385 88.99 38.24 -10.51
C PRO A 385 89.63 39.58 -10.88
N GLY A 386 90.64 39.59 -11.75
CA GLY A 386 91.18 40.86 -12.25
C GLY A 386 90.22 41.50 -13.25
N LEU A 387 90.09 42.83 -13.27
CA LEU A 387 89.23 43.51 -14.27
C LEU A 387 89.60 43.16 -15.72
N GLN A 388 90.89 42.93 -16.02
CA GLN A 388 91.33 42.45 -17.33
C GLN A 388 90.82 41.04 -17.66
N GLU A 389 90.75 40.16 -16.65
CA GLU A 389 90.24 38.81 -16.80
C GLU A 389 88.73 38.82 -17.05
N VAL A 390 88.00 39.67 -16.30
CA VAL A 390 86.57 39.90 -16.50
C VAL A 390 86.29 40.47 -17.88
N GLU A 391 87.05 41.48 -18.33
CA GLU A 391 86.91 42.07 -19.67
C GLU A 391 87.15 41.02 -20.77
N ASN A 392 88.22 40.23 -20.65
CA ASN A 392 88.52 39.16 -21.59
C ASN A 392 87.39 38.12 -21.64
N PHE A 393 86.79 37.79 -20.49
CA PHE A 393 85.65 36.88 -20.44
C PHE A 393 84.43 37.47 -21.14
N ILE A 394 84.09 38.73 -20.87
CA ILE A 394 82.95 39.42 -21.50
C ILE A 394 83.14 39.47 -23.01
N ASN A 395 84.32 39.86 -23.50
CA ASN A 395 84.62 39.93 -24.94
C ASN A 395 84.50 38.57 -25.63
N LYS A 396 84.77 37.47 -24.92
CA LYS A 396 84.69 36.11 -25.45
C LYS A 396 83.28 35.50 -25.35
N HIS A 397 82.55 35.79 -24.27
CA HIS A 397 81.33 35.07 -23.90
C HIS A 397 80.05 35.93 -23.93
N ASN A 398 80.17 37.26 -24.02
CA ASN A 398 79.06 38.23 -24.04
C ASN A 398 78.12 38.18 -22.82
N HIS A 399 78.61 37.65 -21.68
CA HIS A 399 77.92 37.71 -20.39
C HIS A 399 78.96 37.80 -19.26
N LEU A 400 78.50 38.11 -18.05
CA LEU A 400 79.38 38.19 -16.88
C LEU A 400 79.82 36.78 -16.42
N PRO A 401 81.06 36.64 -15.89
CA PRO A 401 81.51 35.40 -15.25
C PRO A 401 80.54 34.96 -14.16
N GLY A 402 80.12 33.70 -14.21
CA GLY A 402 79.18 33.09 -13.25
C GLY A 402 77.70 33.36 -13.53
N ILE A 403 77.36 34.31 -14.41
CA ILE A 403 75.97 34.53 -14.85
C ILE A 403 75.67 33.64 -16.07
N PRO A 404 74.55 32.89 -16.10
CA PRO A 404 74.15 32.11 -17.27
C PRO A 404 73.99 32.97 -18.53
N SER A 405 74.28 32.41 -19.70
CA SER A 405 74.04 33.12 -20.95
C SER A 405 72.55 33.22 -21.27
N ALA A 406 72.16 34.17 -22.13
CA ALA A 406 70.77 34.28 -22.60
C ALA A 406 70.27 32.96 -23.25
N LYS A 407 71.15 32.29 -24.01
CA LYS A 407 70.86 31.00 -24.66
C LYS A 407 70.58 29.90 -23.62
N ASP A 408 71.31 29.89 -22.51
CA ASP A 408 71.09 28.89 -21.45
C ASP A 408 69.75 29.12 -20.74
N ILE A 409 69.40 30.39 -20.49
CA ILE A 409 68.12 30.77 -19.86
C ILE A 409 66.93 30.44 -20.77
N GLU A 410 67.03 30.70 -22.07
CA GLU A 410 65.98 30.34 -23.05
C GLU A 410 65.75 28.82 -23.10
N ALA A 411 66.81 28.02 -22.99
CA ALA A 411 66.71 26.57 -23.05
C ALA A 411 66.21 25.93 -21.76
N THR A 412 66.54 26.49 -20.59
CA THR A 412 66.34 25.82 -19.28
C THR A 412 65.42 26.56 -18.32
N GLY A 413 65.04 27.80 -18.64
CA GLY A 413 64.29 28.70 -17.76
C GLY A 413 65.18 29.46 -16.77
N LEU A 414 64.60 30.46 -16.11
CA LEU A 414 65.30 31.28 -15.12
C LEU A 414 64.97 30.81 -13.70
N ASN A 415 65.98 30.32 -12.97
CA ASN A 415 65.84 30.05 -11.54
C ASN A 415 65.98 31.38 -10.76
N ILE A 416 64.87 31.91 -10.27
CA ILE A 416 64.83 33.20 -9.56
C ILE A 416 65.71 33.21 -8.30
N GLY A 417 65.73 32.13 -7.52
CA GLY A 417 66.53 32.06 -6.30
C GLY A 417 68.03 32.08 -6.58
N GLU A 418 68.49 31.27 -7.53
CA GLU A 418 69.90 31.24 -7.92
C GLU A 418 70.32 32.52 -8.63
N MET A 419 69.45 33.10 -9.47
CA MET A 419 69.76 34.37 -10.14
C MET A 419 69.91 35.52 -9.14
N GLN A 420 69.03 35.62 -8.13
CA GLN A 420 69.15 36.65 -7.09
C GLN A 420 70.47 36.51 -6.31
N LYS A 421 70.87 35.28 -6.01
CA LYS A 421 72.18 34.99 -5.39
C LYS A 421 73.33 35.45 -6.28
N LEU A 422 73.38 35.02 -7.53
CA LEU A 422 74.46 35.39 -8.45
C LEU A 422 74.52 36.90 -8.70
N GLN A 423 73.37 37.57 -8.77
CA GLN A 423 73.31 39.04 -8.84
C GLN A 423 73.93 39.69 -7.61
N MET A 424 73.64 39.18 -6.41
CA MET A 424 74.24 39.68 -5.17
C MET A 424 75.77 39.47 -5.18
N GLU A 425 76.26 38.32 -5.62
CA GLU A 425 77.71 38.07 -5.77
C GLU A 425 78.37 39.12 -6.68
N LYS A 426 77.77 39.41 -7.84
CA LYS A 426 78.29 40.44 -8.74
C LYS A 426 78.24 41.83 -8.11
N ILE A 427 77.20 42.16 -7.34
CA ILE A 427 77.10 43.43 -6.60
C ILE A 427 78.23 43.56 -5.57
N GLU A 428 78.55 42.48 -4.85
CA GLU A 428 79.64 42.47 -3.88
C GLU A 428 81.02 42.58 -4.55
N GLU A 429 81.27 41.87 -5.65
CA GLU A 429 82.49 42.01 -6.46
C GLU A 429 82.66 43.44 -7.00
N LEU A 430 81.58 44.01 -7.56
CA LEU A 430 81.55 45.40 -8.02
C LEU A 430 81.89 46.38 -6.88
N THR A 431 81.39 46.11 -5.68
CA THR A 431 81.70 46.91 -4.49
C THR A 431 83.20 46.85 -4.16
N LEU A 432 83.83 45.68 -4.26
CA LEU A 432 85.28 45.54 -4.06
C LEU A 432 86.10 46.29 -5.12
N TYR A 433 85.74 46.19 -6.40
CA TYR A 433 86.41 46.94 -7.47
C TYR A 433 86.29 48.46 -7.26
N ILE A 434 85.13 48.95 -6.84
CA ILE A 434 84.93 50.38 -6.54
C ILE A 434 85.81 50.82 -5.36
N ILE A 435 85.92 50.00 -4.31
CA ILE A 435 86.81 50.28 -3.17
C ILE A 435 88.28 50.34 -3.62
N GLU A 436 88.71 49.40 -4.47
CA GLU A 436 90.06 49.38 -5.03
C GLU A 436 90.33 50.61 -5.91
N LEU A 437 89.43 50.93 -6.82
CA LEU A 437 89.50 52.10 -7.69
C LEU A 437 89.59 53.40 -6.86
N LYS A 438 88.79 53.53 -5.80
CA LYS A 438 88.87 54.68 -4.89
C LYS A 438 90.23 54.77 -4.21
N LYS A 439 90.79 53.65 -3.72
CA LYS A 439 92.14 53.62 -3.13
C LYS A 439 93.20 54.03 -4.14
N GLU A 440 93.06 53.64 -5.40
CA GLU A 440 93.99 54.03 -6.46
C GLU A 440 93.88 55.52 -6.81
N ILE A 441 92.66 56.06 -6.92
CA ILE A 441 92.41 57.50 -7.12
C ILE A 441 93.03 58.32 -5.98
N GLU A 442 92.86 57.92 -4.72
CA GLU A 442 93.46 58.64 -3.59
C GLU A 442 95.01 58.57 -3.60
N LYS A 443 95.59 57.43 -4.03
CA LYS A 443 97.03 57.33 -4.26
C LYS A 443 97.51 58.25 -5.39
N LEU A 444 96.73 58.40 -6.46
CA LEU A 444 97.05 59.29 -7.57
C LEU A 444 96.96 60.77 -7.15
N LYS A 445 95.96 61.14 -6.34
CA LYS A 445 95.84 62.48 -5.75
C LYS A 445 96.98 62.81 -4.78
N ALA A 446 97.43 61.85 -3.98
CA ALA A 446 98.54 62.05 -3.03
C ALA A 446 99.93 62.13 -3.70
N LYS A 447 100.03 61.86 -5.00
CA LYS A 447 101.24 62.00 -5.82
C LYS A 447 101.26 63.30 -6.65
N GLN A 448 100.20 64.11 -6.56
CA GLN A 448 100.14 65.49 -7.05
C GLN A 448 100.36 66.44 -5.87
#